data_AF-A0A7M7JQT9-F1
#
_entry.id   AF-A0A7M7JQT9-F1
#
_cell.length_a   1.000
_cell.length_b   1.000
_cell.length_c   1.000
_cell.angle_alpha   90.00
_cell.angle_beta   90.00
_cell.angle_gamma   90.00
#
_symmetry.space_group_name_H-M   'P 1'
#
loop_
_entity.id
_entity.type
_entity.pdbx_description
1 polymer ?
#
loop_
_entity_poly.entity_id
_entity_poly.type
_entity_poly.pdbx_seq_one_letter_code
_entity_poly.pdbx_strand_id
1 'polypeptide(L)'
;MNLELVCSRHCYADDLVHYYSHAVKEASKMLIGLIAKRLVMNSAFISRSLNTSRLQAVVRRSHSTDIDEVANAARAAKKHAASGQPTIFAKILDGTIPADIIYDDDKCIAFNDINPQAHVHFLVIPRKFIATLEQADDSDQDLLGHLLLVAQKVAAQQGLKEGYRVVINNGVQGAQSVYHLHVHVMGGRQMTWPPG
;
A
#
# COMPACT_ATOMS: atom_id res chain seq x y z
N MET A 1 28.01 22.17 -62.79
CA MET A 1 26.91 23.13 -62.82
C MET A 1 25.60 22.35 -62.69
N ASN A 2 24.67 22.82 -61.83
CA ASN A 2 23.38 22.24 -61.37
C ASN A 2 23.51 21.43 -60.05
N LEU A 3 23.29 22.01 -58.85
CA LEU A 3 22.12 22.63 -58.17
C LEU A 3 21.00 21.66 -57.74
N GLU A 4 20.73 21.72 -56.43
CA GLU A 4 19.83 20.92 -55.59
C GLU A 4 18.34 21.09 -55.91
N LEU A 5 17.55 20.04 -55.64
CA LEU A 5 16.12 20.16 -55.32
C LEU A 5 15.73 19.07 -54.30
N VAL A 6 15.71 19.46 -53.02
CA VAL A 6 15.04 18.73 -51.94
C VAL A 6 13.90 19.62 -51.45
N CYS A 7 12.63 19.22 -51.63
CA CYS A 7 11.53 19.82 -50.87
C CYS A 7 10.23 19.02 -50.87
N SER A 8 9.66 18.89 -49.66
CA SER A 8 8.21 18.89 -49.32
C SER A 8 7.37 17.63 -49.53
N ARG A 9 7.41 16.71 -48.54
CA ARG A 9 6.26 15.84 -48.17
C ARG A 9 5.99 15.74 -46.66
N HIS A 10 6.62 16.56 -45.82
CA HIS A 10 6.58 16.38 -44.35
C HIS A 10 5.88 17.49 -43.55
N CYS A 11 5.17 18.44 -44.19
CA CYS A 11 4.61 19.61 -43.49
C CYS A 11 3.07 19.70 -43.48
N TYR A 12 2.32 18.61 -43.68
CA TYR A 12 0.84 18.67 -43.68
C TYR A 12 0.14 17.73 -42.67
N ALA A 13 0.88 16.84 -42.01
CA ALA A 13 0.30 15.86 -41.07
C ALA A 13 0.25 16.36 -39.62
N ASP A 14 1.18 17.21 -39.21
CA ASP A 14 1.30 17.66 -37.80
C ASP A 14 0.24 18.71 -37.41
N ASP A 15 -0.21 19.53 -38.36
CA ASP A 15 -1.23 20.58 -38.11
C ASP A 15 -2.64 19.99 -37.86
N LEU A 16 -2.98 18.85 -38.50
CA LEU A 16 -4.27 18.20 -38.34
C LEU A 16 -4.42 17.52 -36.97
N VAL A 17 -3.35 16.93 -36.45
CA VAL A 17 -3.34 16.28 -35.13
C VAL A 17 -3.42 17.32 -34.02
N HIS A 18 -2.76 18.47 -34.19
CA HIS A 18 -2.83 19.57 -33.22
C HIS A 18 -4.22 20.23 -33.19
N TYR A 19 -4.84 20.43 -34.37
CA TYR A 19 -6.21 20.94 -34.48
C TYR A 19 -7.25 20.00 -33.84
N TYR A 20 -7.15 18.68 -34.07
CA TYR A 20 -8.04 17.69 -33.46
C TYR A 20 -7.89 17.61 -31.93
N SER A 21 -6.66 17.66 -31.42
CA SER A 21 -6.38 17.63 -29.98
C SER A 21 -6.92 18.87 -29.25
N HIS A 22 -6.84 20.04 -29.89
CA HIS A 22 -7.39 21.28 -29.34
C HIS A 22 -8.94 21.28 -29.35
N ALA A 23 -9.56 20.85 -30.46
CA ALA A 23 -11.02 20.76 -30.57
C ALA A 23 -11.65 19.81 -29.55
N VAL A 24 -11.02 18.65 -29.29
CA VAL A 24 -11.50 17.68 -28.28
C VAL A 24 -11.38 18.23 -26.86
N LYS A 25 -10.29 18.94 -26.54
CA LYS A 25 -10.11 19.58 -25.22
C LYS A 25 -11.13 20.68 -24.96
N GLU A 26 -11.44 21.51 -25.95
CA GLU A 26 -12.43 22.58 -25.80
C GLU A 26 -13.87 22.04 -25.69
N ALA A 27 -14.21 21.00 -26.47
CA ALA A 27 -15.50 20.31 -26.34
C ALA A 27 -15.68 19.66 -24.95
N SER A 28 -14.62 19.07 -24.39
CA SER A 28 -14.64 18.47 -23.06
C SER A 28 -14.80 19.51 -21.94
N LYS A 29 -14.20 20.70 -22.07
CA LYS A 29 -14.39 21.82 -21.13
C LYS A 29 -15.83 22.35 -21.16
N MET A 30 -16.44 22.47 -22.33
CA MET A 30 -17.85 22.91 -22.45
C MET A 30 -18.81 21.91 -21.82
N LEU A 31 -18.59 20.60 -22.01
CA LEU A 31 -19.44 19.55 -21.44
C LEU A 31 -19.35 19.49 -19.90
N ILE A 32 -18.13 19.62 -19.34
CA ILE A 32 -17.92 19.70 -17.87
C ILE A 32 -18.59 20.96 -17.30
N GLY A 33 -18.50 22.10 -17.99
CA GLY A 33 -19.15 23.34 -17.59
C GLY A 33 -20.69 23.26 -17.60
N LEU A 34 -21.28 22.56 -18.57
CA LEU A 34 -22.72 22.31 -18.65
C LEU A 34 -23.22 21.37 -17.54
N ILE A 35 -22.46 20.33 -17.20
CA ILE A 35 -22.77 19.42 -16.08
C ILE A 35 -22.64 20.14 -14.74
N ALA A 36 -21.61 20.98 -14.55
CA ALA A 36 -21.41 21.76 -13.33
C ALA A 36 -22.53 22.81 -13.13
N LYS A 37 -22.97 23.50 -14.19
CA LYS A 37 -24.11 24.44 -14.12
C LYS A 37 -25.42 23.73 -13.79
N ARG A 38 -25.63 22.50 -14.28
CA ARG A 38 -26.82 21.69 -13.98
C ARG A 38 -26.82 21.15 -12.55
N LEU A 39 -25.65 20.88 -11.96
CA LEU A 39 -25.50 20.50 -10.55
C LEU A 39 -25.74 21.68 -9.59
N VAL A 40 -25.31 22.89 -9.95
CA VAL A 40 -25.51 24.10 -9.12
C VAL A 40 -26.97 24.58 -9.16
N MET A 41 -27.70 24.39 -10.27
CA MET A 41 -29.14 24.74 -10.31
C MET A 41 -30.04 23.77 -9.53
N ASN A 42 -29.58 22.57 -9.19
CA ASN A 42 -30.34 21.60 -8.38
C ASN A 42 -30.11 21.74 -6.86
N SER A 43 -29.10 22.47 -6.40
CA SER A 43 -28.85 22.68 -4.97
C SER A 43 -29.69 23.81 -4.35
N ALA A 44 -30.35 24.62 -5.17
CA ALA A 44 -31.20 25.74 -4.71
C ALA A 44 -32.59 25.31 -4.20
N PHE A 45 -32.96 24.03 -4.28
CA PHE A 45 -34.31 23.55 -3.91
C PHE A 45 -34.38 22.56 -2.74
N ILE A 46 -33.26 22.27 -2.06
CA ILE A 46 -33.25 21.43 -0.84
C ILE A 46 -32.49 22.16 0.28
N SER A 47 -32.92 23.39 0.59
CA SER A 47 -32.41 24.17 1.73
C SER A 47 -33.52 24.51 2.72
N ARG A 48 -34.42 23.55 2.99
CA ARG A 48 -35.33 23.64 4.13
C ARG A 48 -35.43 22.29 4.83
N SER A 49 -35.02 22.28 6.09
CA SER A 49 -35.32 21.27 7.11
C SER A 49 -34.60 19.91 7.00
N LEU A 50 -33.29 19.88 7.27
CA LEU A 50 -32.68 18.73 7.95
C LEU A 50 -31.61 19.22 8.95
N ASN A 51 -31.84 18.90 10.22
CA ASN A 51 -30.97 19.21 11.35
C ASN A 51 -29.61 18.53 11.16
N THR A 52 -28.60 19.31 10.78
CA THR A 52 -27.27 18.87 10.31
C THR A 52 -26.41 18.19 11.40
N SER A 53 -26.83 18.23 12.66
CA SER A 53 -26.11 17.62 13.78
C SER A 53 -26.24 16.09 13.85
N ARG A 54 -27.38 15.51 13.43
CA ARG A 54 -27.56 14.04 13.42
C ARG A 54 -26.98 13.36 12.17
N LEU A 55 -27.02 14.00 11.01
CA LEU A 55 -26.42 13.47 9.78
C LEU A 55 -24.89 13.45 9.84
N GLN A 56 -24.26 14.46 10.45
CA GLN A 56 -22.81 14.43 10.72
C GLN A 56 -22.41 13.30 11.69
N ALA A 57 -23.30 12.92 12.63
CA ALA A 57 -23.04 11.82 13.55
C ALA A 57 -23.22 10.43 12.91
N VAL A 58 -24.08 10.29 11.90
CA VAL A 58 -24.26 9.03 11.15
C VAL A 58 -23.17 8.85 10.08
N VAL A 59 -22.75 9.92 9.39
CA VAL A 59 -21.64 9.86 8.42
C VAL A 59 -20.29 9.61 9.11
N ARG A 60 -20.12 9.99 10.38
CA ARG A 60 -18.93 9.65 11.19
C ARG A 60 -18.85 8.19 11.64
N ARG A 61 -19.93 7.41 11.49
CA ARG A 61 -19.97 6.00 11.93
C ARG A 61 -19.57 4.99 10.85
N SER A 62 -19.25 5.43 9.63
CA SER A 62 -18.84 4.54 8.52
C SER A 62 -17.32 4.53 8.25
N HIS A 63 -16.49 4.86 9.25
CA HIS A 63 -15.01 4.77 9.19
C HIS A 63 -14.43 4.20 10.49
N SER A 64 -15.05 3.15 11.05
CA SER A 64 -14.47 2.42 12.18
C SER A 64 -13.85 1.11 11.70
N THR A 65 -12.58 1.15 11.31
CA THR A 65 -11.60 0.05 11.47
C THR A 65 -10.16 0.52 11.17
N ASP A 66 -9.85 1.82 11.27
CA ASP A 66 -8.44 2.24 11.22
C ASP A 66 -7.77 1.80 12.53
N ILE A 67 -7.20 0.61 12.51
CA ILE A 67 -6.22 0.18 13.48
C ILE A 67 -5.05 1.16 13.33
N ASP A 68 -4.87 2.02 14.32
CA ASP A 68 -3.78 2.98 14.34
C ASP A 68 -2.47 2.23 14.61
N GLU A 69 -1.83 1.75 13.54
CA GLU A 69 -0.54 1.05 13.60
C GLU A 69 0.55 1.90 14.27
N VAL A 70 0.45 3.23 14.18
CA VAL A 70 1.37 4.15 14.87
C VAL A 70 1.16 4.07 16.39
N ALA A 71 -0.09 4.09 16.84
CA ALA A 71 -0.40 3.88 18.25
C ALA A 71 -0.02 2.47 18.73
N ASN A 72 -0.18 1.45 17.89
CA ASN A 72 0.26 0.09 18.19
C ASN A 72 1.78 0.02 18.35
N ALA A 73 2.54 0.69 17.49
CA ALA A 73 4.00 0.69 17.57
C ALA A 73 4.52 1.30 18.88
N ALA A 74 3.94 2.42 19.33
CA ALA A 74 4.27 3.02 20.62
C ALA A 74 4.00 2.07 21.80
N ARG A 75 2.87 1.35 21.77
CA ARG A 75 2.52 0.36 22.79
C ARG A 75 3.44 -0.86 22.74
N ALA A 76 3.76 -1.34 21.55
CA ALA A 76 4.64 -2.49 21.33
C ALA A 76 6.05 -2.23 21.84
N ALA A 77 6.61 -1.04 21.56
CA ALA A 77 7.91 -0.61 22.07
C ALA A 77 7.96 -0.66 23.60
N LYS A 78 6.95 -0.05 24.25
CA LYS A 78 6.86 -0.03 25.72
C LYS A 78 6.72 -1.44 26.30
N LYS A 79 5.88 -2.29 25.70
CA LYS A 79 5.67 -3.67 26.17
C LYS A 79 6.94 -4.50 26.03
N HIS A 80 7.62 -4.41 24.90
CA HIS A 80 8.86 -5.15 24.67
C HIS A 80 9.96 -4.73 25.66
N ALA A 81 10.14 -3.41 25.87
CA ALA A 81 11.11 -2.90 26.84
C ALA A 81 10.79 -3.30 28.29
N ALA A 82 9.50 -3.42 28.64
CA ALA A 82 9.07 -3.72 30.01
C ALA A 82 8.93 -5.22 30.32
N SER A 83 8.81 -6.09 29.31
CA SER A 83 8.53 -7.50 29.51
C SER A 83 9.49 -8.40 28.73
N GLY A 84 10.22 -9.27 29.43
CA GLY A 84 11.00 -10.36 28.83
C GLY A 84 10.13 -11.51 28.31
N GLN A 85 8.88 -11.23 27.94
CA GLN A 85 7.90 -12.23 27.51
C GLN A 85 8.00 -12.47 25.99
N PRO A 86 7.73 -13.69 25.51
CA PRO A 86 7.70 -13.99 24.07
C PRO A 86 6.71 -13.09 23.32
N THR A 87 7.08 -12.73 22.08
CA THR A 87 6.22 -11.95 21.19
C THR A 87 5.03 -12.80 20.70
N ILE A 88 4.03 -12.16 20.08
CA ILE A 88 2.94 -12.90 19.43
C ILE A 88 3.46 -13.78 18.29
N PHE A 89 4.54 -13.38 17.60
CA PHE A 89 5.17 -14.18 16.56
C PHE A 89 5.92 -15.39 17.11
N ALA A 90 6.54 -15.28 18.28
CA ALA A 90 7.10 -16.44 18.97
C ALA A 90 6.02 -17.49 19.29
N LYS A 91 4.82 -17.04 19.70
CA LYS A 91 3.66 -17.91 19.94
C LYS A 91 3.07 -18.53 18.67
N ILE A 92 3.28 -17.91 17.51
CA ILE A 92 2.92 -18.51 16.23
C ILE A 92 3.95 -19.58 15.85
N LEU A 93 5.25 -19.27 16.02
CA LEU A 93 6.35 -20.18 15.72
C LEU A 93 6.33 -21.47 16.56
N ASP A 94 5.92 -21.37 17.83
CA ASP A 94 5.80 -22.53 18.74
C ASP A 94 4.43 -23.24 18.67
N GLY A 95 3.50 -22.73 17.86
CA GLY A 95 2.17 -23.31 17.68
C GLY A 95 1.16 -23.01 18.81
N THR A 96 1.50 -22.16 19.78
CA THR A 96 0.57 -21.73 20.85
C THR A 96 -0.64 -20.97 20.29
N ILE A 97 -0.45 -20.18 19.23
CA ILE A 97 -1.51 -19.44 18.54
C ILE A 97 -1.52 -19.86 17.06
N PRO A 98 -2.70 -20.18 16.47
CA PRO A 98 -2.77 -20.55 15.07
C PRO A 98 -2.48 -19.35 14.16
N ALA A 99 -1.89 -19.63 12.99
CA ALA A 99 -1.76 -18.69 11.88
C ALA A 99 -2.04 -19.42 10.56
N ASP A 100 -2.48 -18.68 9.55
CA ASP A 100 -2.66 -19.20 8.19
C ASP A 100 -1.31 -19.24 7.48
N ILE A 101 -0.55 -20.30 7.74
CA ILE A 101 0.82 -20.50 7.24
C ILE A 101 0.76 -20.89 5.75
N ILE A 102 1.39 -20.06 4.91
CA ILE A 102 1.47 -20.22 3.46
C ILE A 102 2.87 -20.62 2.97
N TYR A 103 3.87 -20.57 3.86
CA TYR A 103 5.23 -21.06 3.61
C TYR A 103 5.91 -21.44 4.92
N ASP A 104 6.69 -22.51 4.91
CA ASP A 104 7.43 -23.00 6.07
C ASP A 104 8.74 -23.67 5.61
N ASP A 105 9.87 -23.19 6.14
CA ASP A 105 11.16 -23.89 6.04
C ASP A 105 11.98 -23.80 7.35
N ASP A 106 13.24 -24.23 7.30
CA ASP A 106 14.15 -24.27 8.44
C ASP A 106 14.54 -22.89 8.98
N LYS A 107 14.37 -21.82 8.20
CA LYS A 107 14.84 -20.46 8.55
C LYS A 107 13.69 -19.50 8.84
N CYS A 108 12.54 -19.68 8.21
CA CYS A 108 11.43 -18.74 8.29
C CYS A 108 10.07 -19.41 8.09
N ILE A 109 9.02 -18.65 8.41
CA ILE A 109 7.66 -18.96 7.98
C ILE A 109 7.07 -17.74 7.28
N ALA A 110 6.08 -17.95 6.42
CA ALA A 110 5.20 -16.89 5.94
C ALA A 110 3.74 -17.22 6.24
N PHE A 111 2.97 -16.22 6.66
CA PHE A 111 1.56 -16.37 6.98
C PHE A 111 0.78 -15.10 6.64
N ASN A 112 -0.52 -15.25 6.36
CA ASN A 112 -1.39 -14.13 6.03
C ASN A 112 -1.56 -13.20 7.24
N ASP A 113 -1.47 -11.89 6.99
CA ASP A 113 -1.70 -10.88 8.03
C ASP A 113 -3.18 -10.87 8.43
N ILE A 114 -3.45 -10.82 9.74
CA ILE A 114 -4.82 -10.79 10.27
C ILE A 114 -5.54 -9.46 10.00
N ASN A 115 -4.78 -8.39 9.76
CA ASN A 115 -5.24 -7.05 9.45
C ASN A 115 -4.72 -6.61 8.06
N PRO A 116 -5.19 -7.24 6.97
CA PRO A 116 -4.64 -7.01 5.64
C PRO A 116 -4.85 -5.58 5.14
N GLN A 117 -3.78 -4.95 4.65
CA GLN A 117 -3.80 -3.57 4.09
C GLN A 117 -3.89 -3.56 2.55
N ALA A 118 -3.98 -4.73 1.94
CA ALA A 118 -4.13 -4.96 0.50
C ALA A 118 -4.83 -6.32 0.29
N HIS A 119 -5.24 -6.64 -0.95
CA HIS A 119 -5.91 -7.92 -1.25
C HIS A 119 -5.04 -9.13 -0.92
N VAL A 120 -3.73 -9.00 -1.13
CA VAL A 120 -2.73 -9.92 -0.60
C VAL A 120 -1.88 -9.13 0.39
N HIS A 121 -1.90 -9.54 1.65
CA HIS A 121 -1.00 -9.03 2.69
C HIS A 121 -0.54 -10.20 3.56
N PHE A 122 0.74 -10.52 3.49
CA PHE A 122 1.35 -11.56 4.33
C PHE A 122 2.66 -11.07 4.92
N LEU A 123 3.09 -11.76 5.98
CA LEU A 123 4.33 -11.51 6.68
C LEU A 123 5.30 -12.67 6.46
N VAL A 124 6.57 -12.38 6.20
CA VAL A 124 7.67 -13.35 6.30
C VAL A 124 8.45 -13.05 7.57
N ILE A 125 8.58 -14.02 8.46
CA ILE A 125 9.29 -13.85 9.74
C ILE A 125 10.40 -14.91 9.91
N PRO A 126 11.57 -14.55 10.46
CA PRO A 126 12.61 -15.52 10.78
C PRO A 126 12.20 -16.36 11.99
N ARG A 127 12.65 -17.62 12.01
CA ARG A 127 12.60 -18.47 13.21
C ARG A 127 13.59 -17.98 14.28
N LYS A 128 14.76 -17.47 13.86
CA LYS A 128 15.69 -16.74 14.74
C LYS A 128 14.99 -15.50 15.28
N PHE A 129 15.05 -15.30 16.60
CA PHE A 129 14.54 -14.07 17.20
C PHE A 129 15.51 -12.91 16.93
N ILE A 130 15.02 -11.90 16.20
CA ILE A 130 15.66 -10.59 16.00
C ILE A 130 14.57 -9.57 16.29
N ALA A 131 14.73 -8.68 17.28
CA ALA A 131 13.60 -7.84 17.71
C ALA A 131 13.27 -6.74 16.69
N THR A 132 14.29 -6.12 16.10
CA THR A 132 14.19 -5.02 15.14
C THR A 132 15.28 -5.16 14.07
N LEU A 133 15.14 -4.49 12.92
CA LEU A 133 16.17 -4.55 11.88
C LEU A 133 17.51 -3.95 12.36
N GLU A 134 17.46 -2.92 13.21
CA GLU A 134 18.65 -2.32 13.85
C GLU A 134 19.48 -3.31 14.70
N GLN A 135 18.89 -4.43 15.11
CA GLN A 135 19.57 -5.46 15.91
C GLN A 135 20.14 -6.61 15.07
N ALA A 136 19.93 -6.61 13.76
CA ALA A 136 20.61 -7.56 12.88
C ALA A 136 22.09 -7.20 12.75
N ASP A 137 22.94 -8.22 12.59
CA ASP A 137 24.38 -8.05 12.38
C ASP A 137 24.86 -8.77 11.10
N ASP A 138 26.16 -8.69 10.78
CA ASP A 138 26.71 -9.29 9.57
C ASP A 138 26.52 -10.81 9.50
N SER A 139 26.35 -11.50 10.64
CA SER A 139 26.04 -12.94 10.68
C SER A 139 24.61 -13.26 10.20
N ASP A 140 23.73 -12.26 10.15
CA ASP A 140 22.36 -12.39 9.66
C ASP A 140 22.23 -12.18 8.15
N GLN A 141 23.32 -11.89 7.43
CA GLN A 141 23.27 -11.58 5.99
C GLN A 141 22.50 -12.63 5.17
N ASP A 142 22.82 -13.91 5.37
CA ASP A 142 22.17 -15.01 4.65
C ASP A 142 20.70 -15.17 5.04
N LEU A 143 20.37 -14.95 6.31
CA LEU A 143 19.00 -14.99 6.80
C LEU A 143 18.17 -13.85 6.21
N LEU A 144 18.68 -12.62 6.22
CA LEU A 144 17.98 -11.45 5.67
C LEU A 144 17.76 -11.59 4.17
N GLY A 145 18.77 -12.09 3.44
CA GLY A 145 18.64 -12.43 2.03
C GLY A 145 17.58 -13.50 1.79
N HIS A 146 17.57 -14.55 2.62
CA HIS A 146 16.58 -15.62 2.57
C HIS A 146 15.14 -15.10 2.76
N LEU A 147 14.91 -14.20 3.72
CA LEU A 147 13.58 -13.61 3.94
C LEU A 147 13.06 -12.88 2.70
N LEU A 148 13.92 -12.13 2.00
CA LEU A 148 13.54 -11.42 0.77
C LEU A 148 13.29 -12.36 -0.42
N LEU A 149 14.08 -13.43 -0.54
CA LEU A 149 13.87 -14.45 -1.56
C LEU A 149 12.56 -15.22 -1.31
N VAL A 150 12.24 -15.54 -0.05
CA VAL A 150 10.95 -16.14 0.32
C VAL A 150 9.80 -15.18 0.06
N ALA A 151 9.94 -13.89 0.39
CA ALA A 151 8.93 -12.87 0.07
C ALA A 151 8.62 -12.85 -1.44
N GLN A 152 9.64 -12.85 -2.30
CA GLN A 152 9.49 -12.90 -3.75
C GLN A 152 8.82 -14.21 -4.23
N LYS A 153 9.25 -15.36 -3.70
CA LYS A 153 8.69 -16.67 -4.05
C LYS A 153 7.22 -16.77 -3.67
N VAL A 154 6.86 -16.38 -2.46
CA VAL A 154 5.48 -16.45 -1.95
C VAL A 154 4.60 -15.43 -2.66
N ALA A 155 5.09 -14.22 -2.98
CA ALA A 155 4.36 -13.26 -3.80
C ALA A 155 3.96 -13.84 -5.17
N ALA A 156 4.85 -14.58 -5.82
CA ALA A 156 4.56 -15.27 -7.08
C ALA A 156 3.49 -16.37 -6.90
N GLN A 157 3.57 -17.14 -5.82
CA GLN A 157 2.57 -18.17 -5.47
C GLN A 157 1.19 -17.56 -5.19
N GLN A 158 1.14 -16.38 -4.58
CA GLN A 158 -0.09 -15.60 -4.32
C GLN A 158 -0.60 -14.84 -5.55
N GLY A 159 0.02 -15.03 -6.72
CA GLY A 159 -0.47 -14.47 -7.98
C GLY A 159 -0.19 -12.98 -8.18
N LEU A 160 0.77 -12.38 -7.45
CA LEU A 160 1.13 -10.96 -7.56
C LEU A 160 1.98 -10.68 -8.81
N LYS A 161 1.37 -10.80 -9.99
CA LYS A 161 2.03 -10.63 -11.30
C LYS A 161 2.24 -9.17 -11.70
N GLU A 162 1.36 -8.28 -11.25
CA GLU A 162 1.38 -6.84 -11.58
C GLU A 162 2.28 -6.02 -10.63
N GLY A 163 3.02 -6.69 -9.75
CA GLY A 163 3.89 -6.07 -8.75
C GLY A 163 3.33 -6.09 -7.33
N TYR A 164 4.20 -5.73 -6.39
CA TYR A 164 3.94 -5.72 -4.95
C TYR A 164 4.92 -4.78 -4.23
N ARG A 165 4.63 -4.44 -2.99
CA ARG A 165 5.53 -3.68 -2.11
C ARG A 165 6.00 -4.56 -0.96
N VAL A 166 7.30 -4.47 -0.69
CA VAL A 166 7.95 -5.07 0.48
C VAL A 166 8.24 -3.97 1.50
N VAL A 167 7.88 -4.16 2.77
CA VAL A 167 8.11 -3.18 3.85
C VAL A 167 8.71 -3.87 5.07
N ILE A 168 9.74 -3.26 5.65
CA ILE A 168 10.26 -3.61 6.98
C ILE A 168 10.14 -2.35 7.84
N ASN A 169 9.31 -2.45 8.87
CA ASN A 169 9.09 -1.38 9.83
C ASN A 169 10.09 -1.50 10.97
N ASN A 170 10.73 -0.38 11.34
CA ASN A 170 11.71 -0.35 12.42
C ASN A 170 11.38 0.74 13.45
N GLY A 171 11.20 0.31 14.70
CA GLY A 171 10.92 1.20 15.83
C GLY A 171 9.58 1.94 15.74
N VAL A 172 9.41 2.95 16.59
CA VAL A 172 8.15 3.70 16.71
C VAL A 172 7.85 4.53 15.46
N GLN A 173 8.85 5.21 14.90
CA GLN A 173 8.67 6.05 13.71
C GLN A 173 8.42 5.23 12.44
N GLY A 174 8.93 4.00 12.39
CA GLY A 174 8.61 3.06 11.32
C GLY A 174 7.28 2.34 11.51
N ALA A 175 6.50 2.66 12.55
CA ALA A 175 5.25 1.95 12.89
C ALA A 175 5.42 0.43 13.09
N GLN A 176 6.52 0.00 13.74
CA GLN A 176 6.74 -1.43 14.05
C GLN A 176 5.82 -1.90 15.18
N SER A 177 4.81 -2.72 14.86
CA SER A 177 3.78 -3.17 15.81
C SER A 177 4.14 -4.46 16.58
N VAL A 178 5.12 -5.24 16.10
CA VAL A 178 5.65 -6.42 16.79
C VAL A 178 7.19 -6.41 16.78
N TYR A 179 7.79 -6.56 17.96
CA TYR A 179 9.25 -6.57 18.17
C TYR A 179 9.85 -7.96 17.91
N HIS A 180 9.58 -8.46 16.70
CA HIS A 180 10.18 -9.62 16.08
C HIS A 180 10.19 -9.29 14.59
N LEU A 181 11.37 -9.30 13.96
CA LEU A 181 11.59 -8.90 12.58
C LEU A 181 10.56 -9.53 11.65
N HIS A 182 9.93 -8.73 10.81
CA HIS A 182 8.93 -9.19 9.87
C HIS A 182 8.98 -8.35 8.59
N VAL A 183 8.83 -9.05 7.48
CA VAL A 183 8.78 -8.47 6.14
C VAL A 183 7.34 -8.50 5.69
N HIS A 184 6.72 -7.33 5.58
CA HIS A 184 5.40 -7.20 4.97
C HIS A 184 5.53 -7.34 3.46
N VAL A 185 4.60 -8.08 2.85
CA VAL A 185 4.42 -8.13 1.41
C VAL A 185 2.97 -7.81 1.08
N MET A 186 2.76 -6.72 0.34
CA MET A 186 1.44 -6.20 0.00
C MET A 186 1.26 -6.08 -1.51
N GLY A 187 0.13 -6.55 -2.02
CA GLY A 187 -0.19 -6.47 -3.44
C GLY A 187 -1.66 -6.75 -3.76
N GLY A 188 -1.95 -6.88 -5.06
CA GLY A 188 -3.31 -7.07 -5.56
C GLY A 188 -4.13 -5.78 -5.64
N ARG A 189 -3.51 -4.62 -5.36
CA ARG A 189 -4.01 -3.28 -5.63
C ARG A 189 -2.85 -2.34 -5.98
N GLN A 190 -3.14 -1.19 -6.59
CA GLN A 190 -2.13 -0.15 -6.80
C GLN A 190 -1.63 0.37 -5.44
N MET A 191 -0.31 0.38 -5.25
CA MET A 191 0.33 0.99 -4.08
C MET A 191 0.55 2.48 -4.34
N THR A 192 0.25 3.32 -3.36
CA THR A 192 0.40 4.79 -3.44
C THR A 192 1.81 5.25 -3.06
N TRP A 193 2.11 6.52 -3.32
CA TRP A 193 3.33 7.20 -2.91
C TRP A 193 3.00 8.54 -2.24
N PRO A 194 3.60 8.90 -1.09
CA PRO A 194 4.66 8.18 -0.35
C PRO A 194 4.21 6.84 0.28
N PRO A 195 5.14 5.96 0.70
CA PRO A 195 4.85 4.63 1.23
C PRO A 195 4.62 4.66 2.76
N GLY A 196 3.65 5.46 3.17
CA GLY A 196 3.32 5.76 4.57
C GLY A 196 2.52 7.05 4.61
#